data_AF-A0A515DH23-F1
#
_entry.id   AF-A0A515DH23-F1
#
_cell.length_a   1.000
_cell.length_b   1.000
_cell.length_c   1.000
_cell.angle_alpha   90.00
_cell.angle_beta   90.00
_cell.angle_gamma   90.00
#
_symmetry.space_group_name_H-M   'P 1'
#
loop_
_entity.id
_entity.type
_entity.pdbx_description
1 polymer ?
#
loop_
_entity_poly.entity_id
_entity_poly.type
_entity_poly.pdbx_seq_one_letter_code
_entity_poly.pdbx_strand_id
1 'polypeptide(L)'
;MTESHQQDERWAHLVALDNELLKGGVILSEWCSFIVREADLAFVHGAHLASILTAVSGIETYLRSEYSETGRKRLVELINRAPIHEALKKDLHLLRKYRNKWVHIDEPWNDKTLLERPEGTERELEKMALFAARLLRRTIYENQWI
;
A
#
# COMPACT_ATOMS: atom_id res chain seq x y z
N MET A 1 20.13 -18.72 1.52
CA MET A 1 19.99 -17.25 1.72
C MET A 1 19.28 -17.07 3.05
N THR A 2 19.83 -16.30 3.98
CA THR A 2 19.28 -16.15 5.34
C THR A 2 18.12 -15.17 5.37
N GLU A 3 17.21 -15.28 6.33
CA GLU A 3 16.07 -14.37 6.51
C GLU A 3 16.51 -12.90 6.64
N SER A 4 17.62 -12.64 7.33
CA SER A 4 18.25 -11.32 7.43
C SER A 4 18.57 -10.73 6.05
N HIS A 5 19.10 -11.52 5.12
CA HIS A 5 19.46 -11.05 3.79
C HIS A 5 18.22 -10.64 2.97
N GLN A 6 17.09 -11.36 3.13
CA GLN A 6 15.84 -11.01 2.46
C GLN A 6 15.22 -9.73 3.03
N GLN A 7 15.33 -9.52 4.35
CA GLN A 7 14.90 -8.27 4.97
C GLN A 7 15.72 -7.09 4.45
N ASP A 8 17.04 -7.23 4.34
CA ASP A 8 17.94 -6.20 3.80
C ASP A 8 17.60 -5.87 2.33
N GLU A 9 17.33 -6.88 1.50
CA GLU A 9 16.91 -6.69 0.10
C GLU A 9 15.59 -5.92 -0.01
N ARG A 10 14.60 -6.28 0.81
CA ARG A 10 13.29 -5.60 0.84
C ARG A 10 13.43 -4.17 1.36
N TRP A 11 14.26 -3.94 2.37
CA TRP A 11 14.56 -2.60 2.85
C TRP A 11 15.23 -1.75 1.76
N ALA A 12 16.24 -2.31 1.08
CA ALA A 12 16.92 -1.65 -0.03
C ALA A 12 15.93 -1.32 -1.17
N HIS A 13 14.94 -2.17 -1.43
CA HIS A 13 13.88 -1.89 -2.39
C HIS A 13 13.06 -0.65 -2.00
N LEU A 14 12.66 -0.54 -0.74
CA LEU A 14 11.92 0.63 -0.24
C LEU A 14 12.72 1.92 -0.39
N VAL A 15 14.00 1.89 0.00
CA VAL A 15 14.94 3.02 -0.17
C VAL A 15 15.11 3.39 -1.64
N ALA A 16 15.19 2.40 -2.54
CA ALA A 16 15.27 2.64 -3.97
C ALA A 16 14.01 3.33 -4.51
N LEU A 17 12.82 2.94 -4.04
CA LEU A 17 11.57 3.61 -4.39
C LEU A 17 11.52 5.05 -3.88
N ASP A 18 12.01 5.31 -2.66
CA ASP A 18 12.04 6.66 -2.11
C ASP A 18 12.97 7.56 -2.92
N ASN A 19 14.19 7.08 -3.25
CA ASN A 19 15.12 7.79 -4.13
C ASN A 19 14.55 8.00 -5.55
N GLU A 20 13.79 7.05 -6.08
CA GLU A 20 13.13 7.15 -7.38
C GLU A 20 12.03 8.22 -7.38
N LEU A 21 11.18 8.25 -6.35
CA LEU A 21 9.89 8.95 -6.38
C LEU A 21 9.88 10.27 -5.60
N LEU A 22 10.73 10.43 -4.58
CA LEU A 22 10.86 11.66 -3.81
C LEU A 22 12.02 12.51 -4.37
N LYS A 23 11.67 13.56 -5.08
CA LYS A 23 12.55 14.56 -5.71
C LYS A 23 12.53 15.93 -5.02
N GLY A 24 11.51 16.19 -4.19
CA GLY A 24 11.41 17.41 -3.40
C GLY A 24 11.16 17.11 -1.92
N GLY A 25 10.28 17.89 -1.28
CA GLY A 25 9.90 17.74 0.11
C GLY A 25 8.40 17.50 0.23
N VAL A 26 7.99 16.64 1.17
CA VAL A 26 6.58 16.30 1.41
C VAL A 26 6.23 16.58 2.86
N ILE A 27 5.02 17.07 3.08
CA ILE A 27 4.44 17.20 4.42
C ILE A 27 3.42 16.09 4.56
N LEU A 28 3.57 15.27 5.59
CA LEU A 28 2.64 14.21 5.93
C LEU A 28 2.07 14.49 7.31
N SER A 29 0.79 14.17 7.50
CA SER A 29 0.24 14.09 8.85
C SER A 29 0.93 12.99 9.63
N GLU A 30 1.08 13.15 10.94
CA GLU A 30 1.84 12.17 11.74
C GLU A 30 1.17 10.80 11.82
N TRP A 31 -0.16 10.77 11.71
CA TRP A 31 -0.91 9.54 11.51
C TRP A 31 -0.55 8.83 10.21
N CYS A 32 -0.36 9.57 9.11
CA CYS A 32 0.07 9.00 7.84
C CYS A 32 1.50 8.46 7.95
N SER A 33 2.44 9.24 8.50
CA SER A 33 3.84 8.83 8.71
C SER A 33 3.94 7.53 9.51
N PHE A 34 3.16 7.42 10.60
CA PHE A 34 3.12 6.22 11.44
C PHE A 34 2.62 5.01 10.64
N ILE A 35 1.51 5.13 9.92
CA ILE A 35 0.93 4.02 9.16
C ILE A 35 1.85 3.59 8.00
N VAL A 36 2.50 4.53 7.32
CA VAL A 36 3.50 4.24 6.27
C VAL A 36 4.63 3.39 6.83
N ARG A 37 5.17 3.76 8.01
CA ARG A 37 6.20 2.99 8.69
C ARG A 37 5.74 1.56 8.99
N GLU A 38 4.53 1.38 9.51
CA GLU A 38 4.00 0.04 9.79
C GLU A 38 3.80 -0.80 8.51
N ALA A 39 3.42 -0.17 7.39
CA ALA A 39 3.31 -0.85 6.10
C ALA A 39 4.67 -1.33 5.59
N ASP A 40 5.69 -0.50 5.76
CA ASP A 40 7.07 -0.79 5.37
C ASP A 40 7.71 -1.87 6.24
N LEU A 41 7.50 -1.83 7.57
CA LEU A 41 7.95 -2.89 8.48
C LEU A 41 7.30 -4.24 8.13
N ALA A 42 5.99 -4.25 7.90
CA ALA A 42 5.30 -5.46 7.46
C ALA A 42 5.85 -5.99 6.13
N PHE A 43 6.19 -5.10 5.19
CA PHE A 43 6.79 -5.49 3.91
C PHE A 43 8.15 -6.15 4.11
N VAL A 44 9.04 -5.49 4.86
CA VAL A 44 10.43 -5.92 5.10
C VAL A 44 10.46 -7.29 5.77
N HIS A 45 9.61 -7.51 6.76
CA HIS A 45 9.50 -8.80 7.45
C HIS A 45 8.71 -9.87 6.67
N GLY A 46 8.30 -9.60 5.43
CA GLY A 46 7.62 -10.59 4.59
C GLY A 46 6.16 -10.84 4.95
N ALA A 47 5.57 -10.02 5.83
CA ALA A 47 4.14 -10.06 6.12
C ALA A 47 3.35 -9.36 5.00
N HIS A 48 3.40 -9.93 3.78
CA HIS A 48 2.96 -9.27 2.55
C HIS A 48 1.48 -8.86 2.57
N LEU A 49 0.59 -9.71 3.07
CA LEU A 49 -0.82 -9.33 3.22
C LEU A 49 -0.99 -8.15 4.18
N ALA A 50 -0.35 -8.19 5.35
CA ALA A 50 -0.41 -7.10 6.32
C ALA A 50 0.13 -5.80 5.72
N SER A 51 1.25 -5.86 4.99
CA SER A 51 1.79 -4.71 4.26
C SER A 51 0.79 -4.10 3.27
N ILE A 52 0.10 -4.92 2.48
CA ILE A 52 -0.94 -4.46 1.53
C ILE A 52 -2.07 -3.75 2.28
N LEU A 53 -2.59 -4.35 3.35
CA LEU A 53 -3.70 -3.78 4.13
C LEU A 53 -3.30 -2.43 4.76
N THR A 54 -2.11 -2.37 5.34
CA THR A 54 -1.59 -1.17 6.00
C THR A 54 -1.23 -0.09 4.98
N ALA A 55 -0.65 -0.44 3.83
CA ALA A 55 -0.38 0.50 2.74
C ALA A 55 -1.67 1.16 2.21
N VAL A 56 -2.74 0.39 2.03
CA VAL A 56 -4.06 0.94 1.65
C VAL A 56 -4.60 1.88 2.72
N SER A 57 -4.36 1.59 4.00
CA SER A 57 -4.75 2.45 5.12
C SER A 57 -3.92 3.74 5.15
N GLY A 58 -2.63 3.68 4.81
CA GLY A 58 -1.74 4.83 4.68
C GLY A 58 -2.17 5.75 3.54
N ILE A 59 -2.47 5.17 2.37
CA ILE A 59 -3.06 5.87 1.22
C ILE A 59 -4.37 6.56 1.62
N GLU A 60 -5.27 5.84 2.30
CA GLU A 60 -6.55 6.42 2.72
C GLU A 60 -6.34 7.60 3.68
N THR A 61 -5.40 7.46 4.62
CA THR A 61 -5.07 8.50 5.61
C THR A 61 -4.50 9.74 4.92
N TYR A 62 -3.58 9.56 3.98
CA TYR A 62 -3.03 10.66 3.18
C TYR A 62 -4.12 11.39 2.39
N LEU A 63 -4.92 10.66 1.60
CA LEU A 63 -5.98 11.30 0.80
C LEU A 63 -7.01 12.02 1.68
N ARG A 64 -7.20 11.54 2.92
CA ARG A 64 -8.08 12.19 3.89
C ARG A 64 -7.45 13.46 4.47
N SER A 65 -6.17 13.47 4.79
CA SER A 65 -5.49 14.67 5.30
C SER A 65 -5.37 15.75 4.23
N GLU A 66 -5.04 15.37 3.00
CA GLU A 66 -4.80 16.34 1.92
C GLU A 66 -6.07 16.84 1.25
N TYR A 67 -7.07 15.97 1.05
CA TYR A 67 -8.16 16.24 0.11
C TYR A 67 -9.57 16.15 0.71
N SER A 68 -9.71 15.85 2.01
CA SER A 68 -11.03 15.73 2.63
C SER A 68 -11.37 16.92 3.51
N GLU A 69 -12.28 17.76 3.03
CA GLU A 69 -12.74 18.95 3.76
C GLU A 69 -13.51 18.61 5.06
N THR A 70 -14.37 17.58 5.08
CA THR A 70 -15.04 17.04 6.29
C THR A 70 -15.70 15.67 6.01
N GLY A 71 -15.91 14.85 7.05
CA GLY A 71 -16.76 13.65 7.03
C GLY A 71 -16.10 12.30 6.70
N ARG A 72 -16.77 11.19 7.06
CA ARG A 72 -16.35 9.81 6.74
C ARG A 72 -16.67 9.48 5.27
N LYS A 73 -15.82 9.94 4.35
CA LYS A 73 -15.82 9.47 2.95
C LYS A 73 -15.25 8.05 2.83
N ARG A 74 -15.77 7.26 1.89
CA ARG A 74 -15.22 5.94 1.55
C ARG A 74 -13.95 6.08 0.72
N LEU A 75 -13.03 5.13 0.79
CA LEU A 75 -11.78 5.15 0.01
C LEU A 75 -12.02 5.34 -1.50
N VAL A 76 -13.07 4.73 -2.07
CA VAL A 76 -13.43 4.91 -3.49
C VAL A 76 -13.75 6.38 -3.83
N GLU A 77 -14.40 7.09 -2.92
CA GLU A 77 -14.75 8.51 -3.10
C GLU A 77 -13.53 9.40 -2.93
N LEU A 78 -12.64 9.07 -1.98
CA LEU A 78 -11.36 9.76 -1.79
C LEU A 78 -10.51 9.66 -3.06
N ILE A 79 -10.31 8.46 -3.62
CA ILE A 79 -9.54 8.25 -4.85
C ILE A 79 -10.12 9.04 -6.03
N ASN A 80 -11.45 9.02 -6.20
CA ASN A 80 -12.09 9.69 -7.34
C ASN A 80 -11.96 11.21 -7.29
N ARG A 81 -12.04 11.79 -6.09
CA ARG A 81 -12.03 13.25 -5.88
C ARG A 81 -10.64 13.84 -5.80
N ALA A 82 -9.64 13.04 -5.45
CA ALA A 82 -8.26 13.52 -5.31
C ALA A 82 -7.76 14.11 -6.65
N PRO A 83 -7.13 15.29 -6.65
CA PRO A 83 -6.61 15.95 -7.84
C PRO A 83 -5.31 15.31 -8.38
N ILE A 84 -5.18 13.99 -8.25
CA ILE A 84 -3.99 13.22 -8.63
C ILE A 84 -4.11 12.67 -10.06
N HIS A 85 -2.98 12.29 -10.65
CA HIS A 85 -2.92 11.77 -12.02
C HIS A 85 -3.82 10.54 -12.24
N GLU A 86 -4.57 10.50 -13.35
CA GLU A 86 -5.58 9.44 -13.62
C GLU A 86 -4.99 8.03 -13.68
N ALA A 87 -3.74 7.87 -14.15
CA ALA A 87 -3.05 6.57 -14.09
C ALA A 87 -2.88 6.09 -12.64
N LEU A 88 -2.54 6.99 -11.71
CA LEU A 88 -2.43 6.65 -10.29
C LEU A 88 -3.80 6.27 -9.72
N LYS A 89 -4.88 6.99 -10.06
CA LYS A 89 -6.24 6.60 -9.64
C LYS A 89 -6.63 5.18 -10.09
N LYS A 90 -6.32 4.82 -11.33
CA LYS A 90 -6.57 3.46 -11.86
C LYS A 90 -5.85 2.40 -11.02
N ASP A 91 -4.58 2.63 -10.75
CA ASP A 91 -3.76 1.72 -9.94
C ASP A 91 -4.27 1.63 -8.48
N LEU A 92 -4.67 2.76 -7.88
CA LEU A 92 -5.28 2.79 -6.55
C LEU A 92 -6.60 2.02 -6.50
N HIS A 93 -7.43 2.09 -7.54
CA HIS A 93 -8.64 1.26 -7.63
C HIS A 93 -8.33 -0.22 -7.80
N LEU A 94 -7.28 -0.58 -8.52
CA LEU A 94 -6.82 -1.96 -8.63
C LEU A 94 -6.41 -2.49 -7.25
N LEU A 95 -5.57 -1.75 -6.53
CA LEU A 95 -5.12 -2.12 -5.19
C LEU A 95 -6.29 -2.20 -4.20
N ARG A 96 -7.23 -1.24 -4.24
CA ARG A 96 -8.44 -1.26 -3.41
C ARG A 96 -9.27 -2.52 -3.66
N LYS A 97 -9.51 -2.87 -4.92
CA LYS A 97 -10.26 -4.09 -5.29
C LYS A 97 -9.53 -5.34 -4.84
N TYR A 98 -8.20 -5.36 -4.96
CA TYR A 98 -7.38 -6.46 -4.47
C TYR A 98 -7.54 -6.64 -2.96
N ARG A 99 -7.33 -5.57 -2.17
CA ARG A 99 -7.52 -5.57 -0.72
C ARG A 99 -8.89 -6.11 -0.34
N ASN A 100 -9.93 -5.68 -1.05
CA ASN A 100 -11.30 -6.09 -0.76
C ASN A 100 -11.51 -7.61 -0.84
N LYS A 101 -10.78 -8.32 -1.71
CA LYS A 101 -10.85 -9.80 -1.78
C LYS A 101 -10.40 -10.47 -0.48
N TRP A 102 -9.46 -9.85 0.23
CA TRP A 102 -8.90 -10.37 1.47
C TRP A 102 -9.65 -9.93 2.72
N VAL A 103 -10.39 -8.82 2.64
CA VAL A 103 -11.15 -8.26 3.77
C VAL A 103 -12.65 -8.59 3.70
N HIS A 104 -13.19 -8.80 2.51
CA HIS A 104 -14.58 -9.12 2.25
C HIS A 104 -14.67 -10.49 1.56
N ILE A 105 -14.27 -11.53 2.28
CA ILE A 105 -14.33 -12.91 1.78
C ILE A 105 -15.80 -13.35 1.81
N ASP A 106 -16.40 -13.56 0.64
CA ASP A 106 -17.82 -13.93 0.51
C ASP A 106 -18.09 -15.35 1.06
N GLU A 107 -17.12 -16.26 0.94
CA GLU A 107 -17.20 -17.64 1.44
C GLU A 107 -15.99 -17.97 2.35
N PRO A 108 -15.98 -17.54 3.63
CA PRO A 108 -14.84 -17.72 4.54
C PRO A 108 -14.42 -19.18 4.78
N TRP A 109 -15.34 -20.11 4.54
CA TRP A 109 -15.14 -21.56 4.73
C TRP A 109 -14.59 -22.25 3.48
N ASN A 110 -14.50 -21.54 2.35
CA ASN A 110 -13.92 -22.04 1.12
C ASN A 110 -12.41 -21.74 1.11
N ASP A 111 -11.69 -22.44 1.98
CA ASP A 111 -10.25 -22.29 2.23
C ASP A 111 -9.37 -23.07 1.23
N LYS A 112 -10.01 -23.80 0.32
CA LYS A 112 -9.38 -24.71 -0.64
C LYS A 112 -8.21 -24.06 -1.40
N THR A 113 -8.33 -22.79 -1.78
CA THR A 113 -7.26 -22.09 -2.51
C THR A 113 -6.03 -21.81 -1.66
N LEU A 114 -6.21 -21.48 -0.37
CA LEU A 114 -5.12 -21.27 0.58
C LEU A 114 -4.43 -22.58 0.95
N LEU A 115 -5.20 -23.66 1.11
CA LEU A 115 -4.70 -24.98 1.48
C LEU A 115 -4.00 -25.70 0.32
N GLU A 116 -4.55 -25.61 -0.90
CA GLU A 116 -4.04 -26.36 -2.06
C GLU A 116 -2.90 -25.63 -2.78
N ARG A 117 -2.78 -24.30 -2.66
CA ARG A 117 -1.76 -23.50 -3.36
C ARG A 117 -1.12 -22.42 -2.49
N PRO A 118 -0.53 -22.78 -1.33
CA PRO A 118 0.06 -21.82 -0.40
C PRO A 118 1.21 -21.03 -1.06
N GLU A 119 2.12 -21.70 -1.76
CA GLU A 119 3.26 -21.04 -2.42
C GLU A 119 2.83 -20.10 -3.56
N GLY A 120 1.77 -20.44 -4.28
CA GLY A 120 1.21 -19.60 -5.33
C GLY A 120 0.60 -18.33 -4.76
N THR A 121 -0.12 -18.48 -3.65
CA THR A 121 -0.71 -17.37 -2.89
C THR A 121 0.37 -16.44 -2.34
N GLU A 122 1.42 -16.99 -1.73
CA GLU A 122 2.52 -16.21 -1.16
C GLU A 122 3.23 -15.37 -2.22
N ARG A 123 3.54 -15.96 -3.38
CA ARG A 123 4.16 -15.23 -4.50
C ARG A 123 3.25 -14.15 -5.08
N GLU A 124 1.94 -14.37 -5.08
CA GLU A 124 0.97 -13.35 -5.50
C GLU A 124 0.95 -12.18 -4.52
N LEU A 125 0.90 -12.48 -3.22
CA LEU A 125 0.93 -11.49 -2.15
C LEU A 125 2.23 -10.68 -2.19
N GLU A 126 3.38 -11.31 -2.38
CA GLU A 126 4.66 -10.62 -2.52
C GLU A 126 4.65 -9.61 -3.68
N LYS A 127 4.19 -10.03 -4.88
CA LYS A 127 4.06 -9.14 -6.04
C LYS A 127 3.11 -7.98 -5.77
N MET A 128 2.01 -8.24 -5.10
CA MET A 128 1.05 -7.20 -4.76
C MET A 128 1.57 -6.27 -3.66
N ALA A 129 2.37 -6.76 -2.72
CA ALA A 129 3.01 -5.94 -1.70
C ALA A 129 4.05 -5.00 -2.31
N LEU A 130 4.85 -5.46 -3.27
CA LEU A 130 5.74 -4.61 -4.09
C LEU A 130 4.95 -3.50 -4.81
N PHE A 131 3.82 -3.88 -5.43
CA PHE A 131 2.93 -2.93 -6.09
C PHE A 131 2.35 -1.91 -5.09
N ALA A 132 1.88 -2.37 -3.93
CA ALA A 132 1.32 -1.54 -2.87
C ALA A 132 2.35 -0.55 -2.31
N ALA A 133 3.59 -1.01 -2.05
CA ALA A 133 4.68 -0.18 -1.56
C ALA A 133 5.01 0.96 -2.52
N ARG A 134 5.05 0.68 -3.83
CA ARG A 134 5.23 1.72 -4.87
C ARG A 134 4.04 2.68 -4.92
N LEU A 135 2.80 2.18 -4.88
CA LEU A 135 1.61 3.05 -4.93
C LEU A 135 1.45 3.94 -3.71
N LEU A 136 1.81 3.44 -2.53
CA LEU A 136 1.86 4.21 -1.30
C LEU A 136 2.77 5.43 -1.49
N ARG A 137 4.02 5.20 -1.93
CA ARG A 137 5.02 6.25 -2.21
C ARG A 137 4.58 7.22 -3.30
N ARG A 138 4.08 6.70 -4.43
CA ARG A 138 3.52 7.55 -5.51
C ARG A 138 2.39 8.45 -5.03
N THR A 139 1.66 8.04 -4.01
CA THR A 139 0.56 8.81 -3.43
C THR A 139 1.08 9.83 -2.42
N ILE A 140 1.86 9.41 -1.42
CA ILE A 140 2.35 10.31 -0.37
C ILE A 140 3.37 11.34 -0.89
N TYR A 141 3.99 11.10 -2.05
CA TYR A 141 4.92 12.02 -2.71
C TYR A 141 4.29 12.80 -3.87
N GLU A 142 2.98 12.75 -4.04
CA GLU A 142 2.34 13.41 -5.19
C GLU A 142 2.45 14.95 -5.10
N ASN A 143 2.29 15.53 -3.91
CA ASN A 143 2.51 16.95 -3.63
C ASN A 143 3.89 17.22 -3.01
N GLN A 144 4.95 16.92 -3.75
CA GLN A 144 6.34 17.02 -3.24
C GLN A 144 7.06 18.34 -3.56
N TRP A 145 6.35 19.34 -4.09
CA TRP A 145 6.90 20.63 -4.51
C TRP A 145 6.38 21.79 -3.65
N ILE A 146 6.21 21.53 -2.35
CA ILE A 146 5.73 22.49 -1.35
C ILE A 146 6.84 23.47 -0.98
#